data_AF-D4B1N3-F1
#
_entry.id   AF-D4B1N3-F1
#
_cell.length_a   1.000
_cell.length_b   1.000
_cell.length_c   1.000
_cell.angle_alpha   90.00
_cell.angle_beta   90.00
_cell.angle_gamma   90.00
#
_symmetry.space_group_name_H-M   'P 1'
#
loop_
_entity.id
_entity.type
_entity.pdbx_description
1 polymer ?
#
loop_
_entity_poly.entity_id
_entity_poly.type
_entity_poly.pdbx_seq_one_letter_code
_entity_poly.pdbx_strand_id
1 'polypeptide(L)'
;MTLPALTISRTLPTLNHILSELISATKPSNIHTSAKMPPNIRFLTVSQVKRLHATIISPNTVPTQPDLLESAVHSPMNLNHYAGQEDIFQLAANLSEKIMRNHAYQDGNKRTALVAADMFLKINGHHLQGGLRGESSGLAEAQVALVTNQMSTEDLGKYYKAVRRHFHQVTGDFTDYDAKGVPTTAKVPIIVGEPGQTYVLVPTDIGRAFHTASLALNEPTTGTTSSGATDETCKATFFHDSQHFGVGGSSKYPQLRIPMNLPRQTDSNTSSATIYLNGKMHNMVLDGTADAGFARMANDTARTLHDDLEKLKDM
;
A
#
# COMPACT_ATOMS: atom_id res chain seq x y z
N MET A 1 43.12 8.00 27.25
CA MET A 1 43.45 7.79 25.83
C MET A 1 42.18 7.32 25.13
N THR A 2 41.53 8.27 24.48
CA THR A 2 40.34 8.12 23.62
C THR A 2 40.79 7.95 22.17
N LEU A 3 40.15 7.06 21.42
CA LEU A 3 39.97 7.02 19.95
C LEU A 3 38.95 5.89 19.64
N PRO A 4 38.18 5.94 18.53
CA PRO A 4 36.76 6.25 18.59
C PRO A 4 35.81 5.11 18.14
N ALA A 5 34.54 5.23 18.50
CA ALA A 5 33.45 4.41 17.99
C ALA A 5 33.16 4.77 16.51
N LEU A 6 33.22 3.78 15.62
CA LEU A 6 32.74 3.92 14.25
C LEU A 6 31.20 3.88 14.23
N THR A 7 30.61 5.06 14.11
CA THR A 7 29.24 5.25 13.66
C THR A 7 29.13 4.84 12.20
N ILE A 8 28.48 3.71 11.91
CA ILE A 8 27.94 3.43 10.57
C ILE A 8 26.44 3.36 10.74
N SER A 9 25.83 4.53 10.57
CA SER A 9 24.40 4.65 10.44
C SER A 9 24.05 4.50 8.96
N ARG A 10 23.14 3.57 8.65
CA ARG A 10 22.51 3.42 7.33
C ARG A 10 21.06 3.07 7.54
N THR A 11 20.23 3.83 6.86
CA THR A 11 18.85 4.07 7.23
C THR A 11 17.88 3.14 6.49
N LEU A 12 16.83 2.67 7.18
CA LEU A 12 15.83 1.74 6.64
C LEU A 12 14.53 2.50 6.25
N PRO A 13 14.16 2.59 4.96
CA PRO A 13 12.93 3.26 4.55
C PRO A 13 11.66 2.46 4.92
N THR A 14 10.54 3.16 5.16
CA THR A 14 9.23 2.54 5.41
C THR A 14 8.69 1.80 4.20
N LEU A 15 7.85 0.79 4.43
CA LEU A 15 7.15 0.08 3.35
C LEU A 15 6.36 1.01 2.42
N ASN A 16 5.65 2.01 2.96
CA ASN A 16 4.93 3.01 2.16
C ASN A 16 5.87 3.96 1.40
N HIS A 17 7.04 4.29 1.97
CA HIS A 17 8.06 5.08 1.30
C HIS A 17 8.68 4.30 0.12
N ILE A 18 9.06 3.04 0.34
CA ILE A 18 9.58 2.12 -0.69
C ILE A 18 8.57 1.93 -1.82
N LEU A 19 7.29 1.73 -1.49
CA LEU A 19 6.21 1.62 -2.48
C LEU A 19 6.06 2.91 -3.28
N SER A 20 6.13 4.07 -2.63
CA SER A 20 5.99 5.36 -3.29
C SER A 20 7.19 5.72 -4.20
N GLU A 21 8.41 5.34 -3.84
CA GLU A 21 9.60 5.53 -4.70
C GLU A 21 9.55 4.63 -5.93
N LEU A 22 9.14 3.36 -5.76
CA LEU A 22 9.06 2.40 -6.86
C LEU A 22 7.95 2.71 -7.86
N ILE A 23 6.87 3.36 -7.40
CA ILE A 23 5.76 3.87 -8.22
C ILE A 23 6.14 5.19 -8.89
N SER A 24 6.85 6.10 -8.20
CA SER A 24 7.26 7.39 -8.76
C SER A 24 8.36 7.31 -9.81
N ALA A 25 9.14 6.22 -9.84
CA ALA A 25 10.24 6.03 -10.80
C ALA A 25 9.80 5.64 -12.23
N THR A 26 8.50 5.52 -12.51
CA THR A 26 7.99 5.17 -13.85
C THR A 26 7.32 6.38 -14.52
N LYS A 27 8.11 7.10 -15.34
CA LYS A 27 7.60 8.11 -16.27
C LYS A 27 6.92 7.40 -17.45
N PRO A 28 5.67 7.75 -17.85
CA PRO A 28 5.07 7.16 -19.04
C PRO A 28 5.76 7.74 -20.29
N SER A 29 6.39 6.86 -21.08
CA SER A 29 6.85 7.17 -22.42
C SER A 29 5.66 7.19 -23.39
N ASN A 30 5.38 8.36 -23.97
CA ASN A 30 4.40 8.55 -25.04
C ASN A 30 4.76 7.73 -26.27
N ILE A 31 3.98 6.71 -26.66
CA ILE A 31 3.84 6.28 -28.06
C ILE A 31 2.43 5.67 -28.30
N HIS A 32 1.71 6.23 -29.28
CA HIS A 32 0.54 5.62 -29.93
C HIS A 32 0.95 4.40 -30.76
N THR A 33 0.38 3.21 -30.51
CA THR A 33 -0.41 2.39 -31.46
C THR A 33 -0.65 0.98 -30.91
N SER A 34 -1.80 0.41 -31.27
CA SER A 34 -2.35 -0.87 -30.85
C SER A 34 -1.48 -2.08 -31.23
N ALA A 35 -0.73 -2.60 -30.27
CA ALA A 35 -0.37 -4.02 -30.15
C ALA A 35 -0.26 -4.33 -28.65
N LYS A 36 -0.95 -5.38 -28.17
CA LYS A 36 -0.95 -5.79 -26.76
C LYS A 36 0.44 -6.29 -26.39
N MET A 37 1.30 -5.41 -25.88
CA MET A 37 2.62 -5.79 -25.37
C MET A 37 2.45 -6.77 -24.19
N PRO A 38 3.30 -7.81 -24.07
CA PRO A 38 3.29 -8.67 -22.89
C PRO A 38 3.52 -7.81 -21.63
N PRO A 39 2.90 -8.16 -20.50
CA PRO A 39 3.07 -7.40 -19.27
C PRO A 39 4.56 -7.38 -18.89
N ASN A 40 5.12 -6.19 -18.71
CA ASN A 40 6.50 -6.03 -18.27
C ASN A 40 6.59 -6.39 -16.78
N ILE A 41 6.85 -7.67 -16.47
CA ILE A 41 6.92 -8.18 -15.10
C ILE A 41 8.16 -7.61 -14.42
N ARG A 42 7.94 -6.92 -13.30
CA ARG A 42 9.00 -6.34 -12.47
C ARG A 42 9.42 -7.34 -11.40
N PHE A 43 10.72 -7.61 -11.30
CA PHE A 43 11.28 -8.54 -10.31
C PHE A 43 12.00 -7.80 -9.19
N LEU A 44 12.03 -8.42 -8.01
CA LEU A 44 12.82 -7.94 -6.89
C LEU A 44 14.30 -8.30 -7.06
N THR A 45 15.16 -7.42 -6.58
CA THR A 45 16.61 -7.64 -6.47
C THR A 45 16.97 -8.23 -5.12
N VAL A 46 18.12 -8.93 -5.05
CA VAL A 46 18.64 -9.47 -3.79
C VAL A 46 18.78 -8.38 -2.72
N SER A 47 19.26 -7.19 -3.13
CA SER A 47 19.39 -6.03 -2.26
C SER A 47 18.04 -5.54 -1.70
N GLN A 48 16.97 -5.56 -2.51
CA GLN A 48 15.64 -5.22 -2.03
C GLN A 48 15.13 -6.25 -1.01
N VAL A 49 15.34 -7.55 -1.24
CA VAL A 49 14.91 -8.59 -0.29
C VAL A 49 15.71 -8.54 1.02
N LYS A 50 17.02 -8.29 0.95
CA LYS A 50 17.86 -8.04 2.14
C LYS A 50 17.34 -6.85 2.95
N ARG A 51 16.97 -5.75 2.27
CA ARG A 51 16.37 -4.58 2.93
C ARG A 51 15.04 -4.92 3.58
N LEU A 52 14.14 -5.63 2.88
CA LEU A 52 12.85 -6.04 3.45
C LEU A 52 13.00 -6.86 4.74
N HIS A 53 13.94 -7.81 4.75
CA HIS A 53 14.26 -8.60 5.95
C HIS A 53 14.73 -7.70 7.10
N ALA A 54 15.72 -6.86 6.84
CA ALA A 54 16.30 -5.96 7.84
C ALA A 54 15.28 -4.96 8.39
N THR A 55 14.39 -4.43 7.53
CA THR A 55 13.37 -3.44 7.92
C THR A 55 12.26 -4.05 8.76
N ILE A 56 11.77 -5.22 8.39
CA ILE A 56 10.48 -5.72 8.91
C ILE A 56 10.67 -6.84 9.94
N ILE A 57 11.78 -7.59 9.87
CA ILE A 57 11.96 -8.82 10.65
C ILE A 57 13.02 -8.66 11.73
N SER A 58 14.26 -8.37 11.32
CA SER A 58 15.39 -8.33 12.24
C SER A 58 16.42 -7.31 11.75
N PRO A 59 16.49 -6.13 12.39
CA PRO A 59 17.49 -5.13 12.08
C PRO A 59 18.92 -5.71 12.18
N ASN A 60 19.84 -5.19 11.38
CA ASN A 60 21.27 -5.55 11.38
C ASN A 60 21.59 -7.04 11.10
N THR A 61 20.62 -7.80 10.60
CA THR A 61 20.82 -9.22 10.27
C THR A 61 21.21 -9.36 8.80
N VAL A 62 22.28 -10.11 8.54
CA VAL A 62 22.72 -10.50 7.19
C VAL A 62 22.36 -11.96 6.93
N PRO A 63 22.16 -12.36 5.66
CA PRO A 63 21.99 -13.76 5.33
C PRO A 63 23.22 -14.57 5.76
N THR A 64 23.00 -15.68 6.45
CA THR A 64 24.05 -16.65 6.79
C THR A 64 24.50 -17.41 5.55
N GLN A 65 23.64 -17.51 4.53
CA GLN A 65 23.90 -18.18 3.26
C GLN A 65 23.49 -17.25 2.09
N PRO A 66 24.33 -16.26 1.73
CA PRO A 66 23.96 -15.24 0.73
C PRO A 66 23.69 -15.82 -0.66
N ASP A 67 24.42 -16.86 -1.08
CA ASP A 67 24.23 -17.52 -2.38
C ASP A 67 22.87 -18.22 -2.47
N LEU A 68 22.40 -18.75 -1.34
CA LEU A 68 21.08 -19.37 -1.24
C LEU A 68 19.95 -18.32 -1.32
N LEU A 69 20.18 -17.11 -0.81
CA LEU A 69 19.24 -16.01 -1.00
C LEU A 69 19.22 -15.55 -2.46
N GLU A 70 20.40 -15.41 -3.08
CA GLU A 70 20.51 -15.01 -4.48
C GLU A 70 19.80 -16.01 -5.41
N SER A 71 20.05 -17.30 -5.20
CA SER A 71 19.34 -18.37 -5.89
C SER A 71 17.82 -18.27 -5.73
N ALA A 72 17.33 -17.98 -4.52
CA ALA A 72 15.90 -17.84 -4.28
C ALA A 72 15.29 -16.64 -5.02
N VAL A 73 15.98 -15.51 -5.06
CA VAL A 73 15.50 -14.27 -5.69
C VAL A 73 15.53 -14.35 -7.21
N HIS A 74 16.49 -15.06 -7.80
CA HIS A 74 16.56 -15.28 -9.26
C HIS A 74 15.61 -16.39 -9.75
N SER A 75 15.16 -17.29 -8.88
CA SER A 75 14.23 -18.37 -9.24
C SER A 75 12.99 -17.92 -10.04
N PRO A 76 12.24 -16.87 -9.66
CA PRO A 76 11.10 -16.42 -10.46
C PRO A 76 11.51 -15.86 -11.83
N MET A 77 12.69 -15.23 -11.94
CA MET A 77 13.21 -14.76 -13.24
C MET A 77 13.53 -15.95 -14.16
N ASN A 78 14.15 -16.99 -13.61
CA ASN A 78 14.44 -18.22 -14.33
C ASN A 78 13.17 -18.94 -14.77
N LEU A 79 12.17 -19.02 -13.88
CA LEU A 79 10.88 -19.65 -14.19
C LEU A 79 10.15 -18.90 -15.32
N ASN A 80 10.16 -17.56 -15.29
CA ASN A 80 9.62 -16.74 -16.38
C ASN A 80 10.39 -16.94 -17.70
N HIS A 81 11.73 -16.90 -17.66
CA HIS A 81 12.54 -16.94 -18.87
C HIS A 81 12.59 -18.32 -19.54
N TYR A 82 12.79 -19.38 -18.76
CA TYR A 82 13.01 -20.73 -19.30
C TYR A 82 11.72 -21.56 -19.42
N ALA A 83 10.76 -21.39 -18.51
CA ALA A 83 9.51 -22.14 -18.52
C ALA A 83 8.31 -21.34 -19.05
N GLY A 84 8.50 -20.06 -19.40
CA GLY A 84 7.44 -19.21 -19.95
C GLY A 84 6.32 -18.90 -18.96
N GLN A 85 6.58 -18.95 -17.65
CA GLN A 85 5.58 -18.65 -16.64
C GLN A 85 5.33 -17.14 -16.55
N GLU A 86 4.18 -16.69 -17.05
CA GLU A 86 3.76 -15.28 -17.01
C GLU A 86 2.78 -14.96 -15.88
N ASP A 87 2.24 -15.96 -15.17
CA ASP A 87 1.34 -15.72 -14.02
C ASP A 87 2.17 -15.20 -12.83
N ILE A 88 2.05 -13.90 -12.56
CA ILE A 88 2.73 -13.22 -11.46
C ILE A 88 2.46 -13.82 -10.08
N PHE A 89 1.31 -14.47 -9.84
CA PHE A 89 1.02 -15.11 -8.57
C PHE A 89 1.80 -16.41 -8.42
N GLN A 90 2.02 -17.12 -9.54
CA GLN A 90 2.89 -18.28 -9.59
C GLN A 90 4.36 -17.89 -9.40
N LEU A 91 4.79 -16.78 -10.00
CA LEU A 91 6.14 -16.22 -9.77
C LEU A 91 6.33 -15.78 -8.32
N ALA A 92 5.32 -15.15 -7.70
CA ALA A 92 5.33 -14.78 -6.29
C ALA A 92 5.40 -16.00 -5.36
N ALA A 93 4.62 -17.05 -5.66
CA ALA A 93 4.65 -18.31 -4.92
C ALA A 93 5.99 -19.02 -5.05
N ASN A 94 6.60 -19.03 -6.23
CA ASN A 94 7.94 -19.55 -6.46
C ASN A 94 9.00 -18.81 -5.62
N LEU A 95 8.97 -17.47 -5.62
CA LEU A 95 9.84 -16.66 -4.78
C LEU A 95 9.67 -17.00 -3.29
N SER A 96 8.41 -17.07 -2.82
CA SER A 96 8.05 -17.39 -1.44
C SER A 96 8.59 -18.76 -1.02
N GLU A 97 8.35 -19.79 -1.84
CA GLU A 97 8.82 -21.15 -1.60
C GLU A 97 10.34 -21.19 -1.45
N LYS A 98 11.07 -20.60 -2.41
CA LYS A 98 12.52 -20.66 -2.43
C LYS A 98 13.13 -19.95 -1.24
N ILE A 99 12.62 -18.79 -0.85
CA ILE A 99 13.09 -18.10 0.36
C ILE A 99 12.85 -18.96 1.61
N MET A 100 11.72 -19.66 1.70
CA MET A 100 11.43 -20.54 2.84
C MET A 100 12.33 -21.76 2.89
N ARG A 101 12.50 -22.47 1.77
CA ARG A 101 13.26 -23.73 1.71
C ARG A 101 14.77 -23.54 1.72
N ASN A 102 15.27 -22.43 1.17
CA ASN A 102 16.71 -22.17 1.09
C ASN A 102 17.31 -21.73 2.44
N HIS A 103 16.49 -21.34 3.42
CA HIS A 103 16.92 -21.00 4.78
C HIS A 103 18.14 -20.05 4.83
N ALA A 104 18.13 -19.00 4.00
CA ALA A 104 19.29 -18.13 3.83
C ALA A 104 19.60 -17.25 5.05
N TYR A 105 18.68 -17.13 6.00
CA TYR A 105 18.83 -16.41 7.27
C TYR A 105 18.78 -17.37 8.47
N GLN A 106 19.38 -16.98 9.58
CA GLN A 106 19.32 -17.72 10.85
C GLN A 106 17.88 -17.83 11.40
N ASP A 107 17.10 -16.76 11.30
CA ASP A 107 15.68 -16.73 11.63
C ASP A 107 14.94 -15.83 10.61
N GLY A 108 13.62 -15.93 10.54
CA GLY A 108 12.78 -15.00 9.81
C GLY A 108 12.52 -15.37 8.35
N ASN A 109 12.99 -16.53 7.87
CA ASN A 109 12.84 -16.96 6.47
C ASN A 109 11.36 -16.97 6.02
N LYS A 110 10.44 -17.54 6.83
CA LYS A 110 8.99 -17.58 6.51
C LYS A 110 8.38 -16.19 6.41
N ARG A 111 8.71 -15.31 7.36
CA ARG A 111 8.22 -13.92 7.37
C ARG A 111 8.81 -13.13 6.20
N THR A 112 10.08 -13.36 5.87
CA THR A 112 10.76 -12.76 4.70
C THR A 112 10.11 -13.20 3.40
N ALA A 113 9.77 -14.47 3.27
CA ALA A 113 9.08 -15.01 2.11
C ALA A 113 7.72 -14.33 1.89
N LEU A 114 6.93 -14.14 2.96
CA LEU A 114 5.65 -13.45 2.89
C LEU A 114 5.81 -12.00 2.42
N VAL A 115 6.72 -11.27 3.06
CA VAL A 115 7.00 -9.87 2.73
C VAL A 115 7.50 -9.73 1.29
N ALA A 116 8.40 -10.62 0.85
CA ALA A 116 8.95 -10.61 -0.49
C ALA A 116 7.90 -10.94 -1.55
N ALA A 117 7.03 -11.92 -1.29
CA ALA A 117 5.91 -12.26 -2.17
C ALA A 117 4.90 -11.10 -2.28
N ASP A 118 4.49 -10.52 -1.15
CA ASP A 118 3.59 -9.36 -1.13
C ASP A 118 4.21 -8.15 -1.84
N MET A 119 5.50 -7.87 -1.61
CA MET A 119 6.20 -6.79 -2.30
C MET A 119 6.34 -7.04 -3.81
N PHE A 120 6.66 -8.28 -4.22
CA PHE A 120 6.72 -8.66 -5.63
C PHE A 120 5.37 -8.43 -6.31
N LEU A 121 4.27 -8.81 -5.66
CA LEU A 121 2.93 -8.54 -6.18
C LEU A 121 2.65 -7.03 -6.23
N LYS A 122 3.05 -6.26 -5.22
CA LYS A 122 2.81 -4.81 -5.14
C LYS A 122 3.46 -4.03 -6.27
N ILE A 123 4.72 -4.34 -6.58
CA ILE A 123 5.42 -3.69 -7.71
C ILE A 123 4.82 -4.06 -9.08
N ASN A 124 3.98 -5.10 -9.12
CA ASN A 124 3.23 -5.55 -10.29
C ASN A 124 1.72 -5.22 -10.20
N GLY A 125 1.28 -4.36 -9.27
CA GLY A 125 -0.10 -3.86 -9.19
C GLY A 125 -1.09 -4.71 -8.37
N HIS A 126 -0.59 -5.64 -7.54
CA HIS A 126 -1.41 -6.52 -6.70
C HIS A 126 -0.95 -6.50 -5.24
N HIS A 127 -1.84 -6.74 -4.29
CA HIS A 127 -1.50 -6.78 -2.87
C HIS A 127 -2.16 -7.98 -2.19
N LEU A 128 -1.49 -8.69 -1.28
CA LEU A 128 -2.13 -9.78 -0.54
C LEU A 128 -2.99 -9.23 0.61
N GLN A 129 -4.27 -9.61 0.64
CA GLN A 129 -5.21 -9.24 1.69
C GLN A 129 -4.86 -9.99 3.01
N GLY A 130 -4.75 -9.23 4.11
CA GLY A 130 -4.46 -9.79 5.44
C GLY A 130 -2.96 -9.96 5.76
N GLY A 131 -2.07 -9.17 5.15
CA GLY A 131 -0.63 -9.21 5.42
C GLY A 131 -0.20 -8.78 6.84
N LEU A 132 0.89 -9.39 7.30
CA LEU A 132 1.85 -9.08 8.40
C LEU A 132 1.41 -8.57 9.78
N ARG A 133 0.20 -8.04 9.99
CA ARG A 133 -0.16 -7.38 11.26
C ARG A 133 -1.50 -7.82 11.86
N GLY A 134 -1.80 -9.11 11.84
CA GLY A 134 -2.60 -9.70 12.93
C GLY A 134 -4.10 -9.90 12.70
N GLU A 135 -4.58 -9.96 11.46
CA GLU A 135 -5.75 -10.80 11.19
C GLU A 135 -5.24 -12.21 10.87
N SER A 136 -5.94 -13.25 11.35
CA SER A 136 -5.70 -14.65 10.96
C SER A 136 -6.06 -14.82 9.47
N SER A 137 -5.24 -14.23 8.63
CA SER A 137 -5.23 -14.46 7.20
C SER A 137 -4.65 -15.85 6.99
N GLY A 138 -5.36 -16.70 6.26
CA GLY A 138 -4.88 -18.03 5.88
C GLY A 138 -3.56 -18.02 5.10
N LEU A 139 -2.96 -16.85 4.81
CA LEU A 139 -1.60 -16.68 4.28
C LEU A 139 -0.54 -17.37 5.13
N ALA A 140 -0.57 -17.23 6.45
CA ALA A 140 0.43 -17.86 7.32
C ALA A 140 0.27 -19.39 7.31
N GLU A 141 -0.97 -19.87 7.37
CA GLU A 141 -1.31 -21.30 7.28
C GLU A 141 -0.95 -21.88 5.91
N ALA A 142 -1.23 -21.18 4.82
CA ALA A 142 -0.87 -21.60 3.46
C ALA A 142 0.65 -21.70 3.26
N GLN A 143 1.43 -20.75 3.80
CA GLN A 143 2.89 -20.84 3.77
C GLN A 143 3.43 -21.99 4.62
N VAL A 144 2.81 -22.25 5.78
CA VAL A 144 3.16 -23.42 6.60
C VAL A 144 2.82 -24.72 5.86
N ALA A 145 1.63 -24.82 5.26
CA ALA A 145 1.19 -25.97 4.48
C ALA A 145 2.12 -26.25 3.29
N LEU A 146 2.65 -25.20 2.64
CA LEU A 146 3.64 -25.37 1.58
C LEU A 146 4.93 -26.02 2.09
N VAL A 147 5.50 -25.53 3.20
CA VAL A 147 6.77 -26.08 3.72
C VAL A 147 6.60 -27.45 4.37
N THR A 148 5.40 -27.80 4.85
CA THR A 148 5.05 -29.14 5.33
C THR A 148 4.63 -30.10 4.21
N ASN A 149 4.71 -29.67 2.95
CA ASN A 149 4.29 -30.43 1.76
C ASN A 149 2.80 -30.83 1.76
N GLN A 150 1.95 -30.10 2.48
CA GLN A 150 0.50 -30.24 2.47
C GLN A 150 -0.18 -29.37 1.39
N MET A 151 0.58 -28.46 0.77
CA MET A 151 0.16 -27.59 -0.33
C MET A 151 1.29 -27.51 -1.37
N SER A 152 0.96 -27.48 -2.66
CA SER A 152 1.95 -27.27 -3.72
C SER A 152 2.23 -25.77 -3.95
N THR A 153 3.35 -25.46 -4.62
CA THR A 153 3.66 -24.08 -5.03
C THR A 153 2.61 -23.52 -5.98
N GLU A 154 2.05 -24.38 -6.84
CA GLU A 154 0.97 -24.00 -7.74
C GLU A 154 -0.29 -23.59 -6.97
N ASP A 155 -0.65 -24.36 -5.93
CA ASP A 155 -1.78 -24.08 -5.06
C ASP A 155 -1.56 -22.81 -4.24
N LEU A 156 -0.33 -22.55 -3.78
CA LEU A 156 0.01 -21.28 -3.15
C LEU A 156 -0.16 -20.10 -4.12
N GLY A 157 0.22 -20.26 -5.39
CA GLY A 157 -0.02 -19.25 -6.42
C GLY A 157 -1.51 -19.01 -6.67
N LYS A 158 -2.32 -20.07 -6.73
CA LYS A 158 -3.79 -19.97 -6.81
C LYS A 158 -4.37 -19.27 -5.59
N TYR A 159 -3.84 -19.56 -4.40
CA TYR A 159 -4.24 -18.92 -3.16
C TYR A 159 -3.89 -17.43 -3.14
N TYR A 160 -2.65 -17.05 -3.49
CA TYR A 160 -2.23 -15.66 -3.64
C TYR A 160 -3.11 -14.90 -4.62
N LYS A 161 -3.47 -15.55 -5.74
CA LYS A 161 -4.43 -15.01 -6.68
C LYS A 161 -5.79 -14.80 -6.02
N ALA A 162 -6.31 -15.77 -5.28
CA ALA A 162 -7.62 -15.67 -4.63
C ALA A 162 -7.69 -14.57 -3.55
N VAL A 163 -6.61 -14.34 -2.81
CA VAL A 163 -6.57 -13.36 -1.70
C VAL A 163 -5.97 -12.01 -2.09
N ARG A 164 -5.83 -11.72 -3.38
CA ARG A 164 -5.27 -10.45 -3.86
C ARG A 164 -6.28 -9.30 -3.79
N ARG A 165 -5.80 -8.08 -3.52
CA ARG A 165 -6.40 -6.80 -3.90
C ARG A 165 -5.72 -6.28 -5.17
N HIS A 166 -6.49 -5.80 -6.14
CA HIS A 166 -5.97 -5.12 -7.32
C HIS A 166 -6.25 -3.62 -7.21
N PHE A 167 -5.33 -2.82 -7.74
CA PHE A 167 -5.45 -1.37 -7.75
C PHE A 167 -5.66 -0.87 -9.17
N HIS A 168 -6.72 -0.10 -9.38
CA HIS A 168 -7.07 0.49 -10.67
C HIS A 168 -6.78 1.99 -10.62
N GLN A 169 -5.95 2.46 -11.54
CA GLN A 169 -5.80 3.90 -11.74
C GLN A 169 -7.00 4.42 -12.54
N VAL A 170 -7.72 5.37 -11.97
CA VAL A 170 -8.89 6.01 -12.58
C VAL A 170 -8.80 7.53 -12.46
N THR A 171 -9.63 8.25 -13.20
CA THR A 171 -9.70 9.71 -13.14
C THR A 171 -10.94 10.14 -12.38
N GLY A 172 -10.75 10.82 -11.26
CA GLY A 172 -11.83 11.45 -10.48
C GLY A 172 -12.10 12.89 -10.91
N ASP A 173 -13.28 13.40 -10.54
CA ASP A 173 -13.64 14.82 -10.66
C ASP A 173 -13.56 15.46 -9.28
N PHE A 174 -12.53 16.27 -9.05
CA PHE A 174 -12.36 17.01 -7.82
C PHE A 174 -12.90 18.42 -7.99
N THR A 175 -13.85 18.84 -7.16
CA THR A 175 -14.44 20.17 -7.18
C THR A 175 -14.18 20.87 -5.85
N ASP A 176 -13.60 22.05 -5.92
CA ASP A 176 -13.34 22.92 -4.76
C ASP A 176 -13.55 24.39 -5.11
N TYR A 177 -13.54 25.27 -4.11
CA TYR A 177 -13.60 26.71 -4.34
C TYR A 177 -12.28 27.23 -4.89
N ASP A 178 -12.34 28.03 -5.95
CA ASP A 178 -11.20 28.81 -6.41
C ASP A 178 -10.92 30.00 -5.46
N ALA A 179 -9.87 30.77 -5.76
CA ALA A 179 -9.51 31.96 -4.98
C ALA A 179 -10.60 33.05 -4.94
N LYS A 180 -11.63 32.97 -5.78
CA LYS A 180 -12.77 33.90 -5.85
C LYS A 180 -14.03 33.32 -5.18
N GLY A 181 -13.96 32.13 -4.59
CA GLY A 181 -15.09 31.45 -3.98
C GLY A 181 -16.05 30.79 -4.99
N VAL A 182 -15.60 30.56 -6.23
CA VAL A 182 -16.38 29.90 -7.28
C VAL A 182 -15.99 28.42 -7.36
N PRO A 183 -16.96 27.48 -7.33
CA PRO A 183 -16.66 26.05 -7.49
C PRO A 183 -16.03 25.76 -8.85
N THR A 184 -14.86 25.12 -8.84
CA THR A 184 -14.13 24.72 -10.04
C THR A 184 -13.79 23.24 -9.98
N THR A 185 -14.02 22.52 -11.08
CA THR A 185 -13.75 21.08 -11.19
C THR A 185 -12.47 20.79 -11.97
N ALA A 186 -11.60 19.95 -11.41
CA ALA A 186 -10.39 19.43 -12.03
C ALA A 186 -10.41 17.91 -12.14
N LYS A 187 -9.83 17.37 -13.22
CA LYS A 187 -9.61 15.93 -13.41
C LYS A 187 -8.36 15.52 -12.65
N VAL A 188 -8.48 14.54 -11.75
CA VAL A 188 -7.39 14.12 -10.86
C VAL A 188 -7.12 12.61 -10.97
N PRO A 189 -5.85 12.17 -11.00
CA PRO A 189 -5.54 10.75 -10.96
C PRO A 189 -5.78 10.21 -9.55
N ILE A 190 -6.59 9.17 -9.44
CA ILE A 190 -6.84 8.46 -8.18
C ILE A 190 -6.63 6.96 -8.40
N ILE A 191 -6.40 6.23 -7.32
CA ILE A 191 -6.28 4.77 -7.35
C ILE A 191 -7.42 4.20 -6.54
N VAL A 192 -8.14 3.22 -7.09
CA VAL A 192 -9.27 2.55 -6.43
C VAL A 192 -9.02 1.06 -6.33
N GLY A 193 -9.66 0.41 -5.36
CA GLY A 193 -9.63 -1.05 -5.21
C GLY A 193 -10.37 -1.81 -6.33
N GLU A 194 -10.63 -3.09 -6.09
CA GLU A 194 -11.49 -3.91 -6.97
C GLU A 194 -12.96 -3.43 -6.91
N PRO A 195 -13.77 -3.70 -7.95
CA PRO A 195 -15.21 -3.52 -7.85
C PRO A 195 -15.78 -4.21 -6.60
N GLY A 196 -16.52 -3.47 -5.78
CA GLY A 196 -17.03 -3.96 -4.49
C GLY A 196 -16.10 -3.74 -3.30
N GLN A 197 -14.92 -3.13 -3.48
CA GLN A 197 -14.09 -2.60 -2.40
C GLN A 197 -14.34 -1.09 -2.21
N THR A 198 -13.99 -0.55 -1.05
CA THR A 198 -14.19 0.87 -0.70
C THR A 198 -12.90 1.68 -0.62
N TYR A 199 -11.78 1.05 -0.96
CA TYR A 199 -10.46 1.64 -0.86
C TYR A 199 -10.17 2.63 -1.99
N VAL A 200 -9.82 3.86 -1.63
CA VAL A 200 -9.46 4.93 -2.56
C VAL A 200 -8.19 5.63 -2.07
N LEU A 201 -7.25 5.86 -2.98
CA LEU A 201 -6.05 6.66 -2.75
C LEU A 201 -6.10 7.92 -3.61
N VAL A 202 -5.83 9.06 -2.98
CA VAL A 202 -5.88 10.37 -3.61
C VAL A 202 -4.58 11.15 -3.42
N PRO A 203 -4.26 12.08 -4.34
CA PRO A 203 -3.22 13.08 -4.14
C PRO A 203 -3.36 13.83 -2.81
N THR A 204 -2.23 14.23 -2.20
CA THR A 204 -2.22 14.79 -0.84
C THR A 204 -2.94 16.14 -0.72
N ASP A 205 -2.93 16.94 -1.79
CA ASP A 205 -3.65 18.20 -1.90
C ASP A 205 -5.16 18.01 -1.76
N ILE A 206 -5.72 16.96 -2.37
CA ILE A 206 -7.14 16.60 -2.21
C ILE A 206 -7.46 16.29 -0.76
N GLY A 207 -6.72 15.37 -0.12
CA GLY A 207 -7.01 15.03 1.27
C GLY A 207 -6.81 16.22 2.22
N ARG A 208 -5.85 17.12 1.96
CA ARG A 208 -5.67 18.36 2.72
C ARG A 208 -6.84 19.34 2.56
N ALA A 209 -7.41 19.44 1.36
CA ALA A 209 -8.61 20.25 1.13
C ALA A 209 -9.79 19.73 1.98
N PHE A 210 -10.03 18.42 1.98
CA PHE A 210 -11.05 17.79 2.82
C PHE A 210 -10.82 18.04 4.32
N HIS A 211 -9.58 17.92 4.79
CA HIS A 211 -9.22 18.18 6.18
C HIS A 211 -9.50 19.64 6.58
N THR A 212 -9.10 20.59 5.73
CA THR A 212 -9.33 22.02 5.96
C THR A 212 -10.83 22.34 6.07
N ALA A 213 -11.64 21.78 5.16
CA ALA A 213 -13.09 21.93 5.21
C ALA A 213 -13.72 21.25 6.44
N SER A 214 -13.18 20.11 6.87
CA SER A 214 -13.65 19.40 8.06
C SER A 214 -13.42 20.23 9.32
N LEU A 215 -12.25 20.88 9.45
CA LEU A 215 -11.97 21.79 10.56
C LEU A 215 -12.89 23.01 10.58
N ALA A 216 -13.14 23.62 9.42
CA ALA A 216 -14.01 24.79 9.30
C ALA A 216 -15.47 24.53 9.73
N LEU A 217 -15.94 23.28 9.64
CA LEU A 217 -17.26 22.89 10.13
C LEU A 217 -17.32 22.62 11.64
N ASN A 218 -16.18 22.35 12.26
CA ASN A 218 -16.05 21.97 13.66
C ASN A 218 -15.56 23.12 14.55
N GLU A 219 -15.33 24.34 14.02
CA GLU A 219 -14.95 25.49 14.83
C GLU A 219 -16.07 25.86 15.84
N PRO A 220 -15.78 25.86 17.16
CA PRO A 220 -16.62 26.52 18.15
C PRO A 220 -16.46 28.04 18.00
N THR A 221 -17.56 28.80 18.15
CA THR A 221 -17.58 30.26 18.05
C THR A 221 -16.80 31.01 19.16
N THR A 222 -15.89 30.35 19.88
CA THR A 222 -15.05 30.99 20.90
C THR A 222 -13.67 30.35 20.94
N GLY A 223 -12.65 31.18 20.72
CA GLY A 223 -11.25 30.79 20.64
C GLY A 223 -10.77 30.06 21.88
N THR A 224 -10.26 28.84 21.68
CA THR A 224 -9.24 28.21 22.52
C THR A 224 -8.48 27.24 21.62
N THR A 225 -7.27 27.63 21.25
CA THR A 225 -6.34 26.81 20.47
C THR A 225 -5.82 25.68 21.35
N SER A 226 -6.35 24.47 21.20
CA SER A 226 -5.67 23.27 21.69
C SER A 226 -4.53 22.94 20.74
N SER A 227 -3.33 23.42 21.06
CA SER A 227 -2.10 22.93 20.45
C SER A 227 -1.83 21.50 20.93
N GLY A 228 -1.62 20.54 20.02
CA GLY A 228 -0.90 19.30 20.37
C GLY A 228 -1.37 17.97 19.79
N ALA A 229 -2.34 17.92 18.87
CA ALA A 229 -2.63 16.70 18.12
C ALA A 229 -2.57 17.01 16.62
N THR A 230 -1.57 16.46 15.93
CA THR A 230 -1.60 16.36 14.47
C THR A 230 -2.76 15.44 14.11
N ASP A 231 -3.93 16.00 13.78
CA ASP A 231 -5.09 15.18 13.41
C ASP A 231 -4.84 14.62 12.01
N GLU A 232 -4.12 13.50 11.96
CA GLU A 232 -3.72 12.79 10.73
C GLU A 232 -4.90 12.12 10.03
N THR A 233 -6.13 12.38 10.50
CA THR A 233 -7.36 11.90 9.88
C THR A 233 -8.40 13.00 9.77
N CYS A 234 -9.29 12.91 8.80
CA CYS A 234 -10.50 13.74 8.79
C CYS A 234 -11.74 12.95 8.40
N LYS A 235 -12.90 13.38 8.91
CA LYS A 235 -14.20 12.77 8.59
C LYS A 235 -14.76 13.33 7.30
N ALA A 236 -15.35 12.42 6.51
CA ALA A 236 -16.05 12.72 5.28
C ALA A 236 -17.30 11.83 5.17
N THR A 237 -18.14 12.15 4.19
CA THR A 237 -19.31 11.36 3.84
C THR A 237 -19.21 10.96 2.38
N PHE A 238 -19.51 9.70 2.06
CA PHE A 238 -19.70 9.26 0.70
C PHE A 238 -21.19 9.22 0.36
N PHE A 239 -21.56 9.88 -0.74
CA PHE A 239 -22.92 9.93 -1.26
C PHE A 239 -23.04 8.98 -2.44
N HIS A 240 -23.80 7.90 -2.27
CA HIS A 240 -23.84 6.79 -3.21
C HIS A 240 -24.51 7.16 -4.54
N ASP A 241 -25.63 7.88 -4.52
CA ASP A 241 -26.40 8.23 -5.73
C ASP A 241 -25.60 9.14 -6.69
N SER A 242 -24.71 9.96 -6.14
CA SER A 242 -23.88 10.91 -6.91
C SER A 242 -22.41 10.48 -6.97
N GLN A 243 -22.05 9.35 -6.34
CA GLN A 243 -20.73 8.73 -6.33
C GLN A 243 -19.59 9.69 -5.91
N HIS A 244 -19.82 10.51 -4.89
CA HIS A 244 -18.82 11.47 -4.44
C HIS A 244 -18.58 11.43 -2.93
N PHE A 245 -17.34 11.72 -2.54
CA PHE A 245 -16.99 12.11 -1.19
C PHE A 245 -17.25 13.61 -1.01
N GLY A 246 -17.77 14.01 0.15
CA GLY A 246 -17.99 15.41 0.53
C GLY A 246 -17.92 15.64 2.04
N VAL A 247 -17.93 16.91 2.44
CA VAL A 247 -17.82 17.36 3.85
C VAL A 247 -18.93 18.39 4.14
N GLY A 248 -19.76 18.15 5.16
CA GLY A 248 -20.80 19.10 5.60
C GLY A 248 -22.11 19.15 4.80
N GLY A 249 -22.37 18.14 3.96
CA GLY A 249 -23.60 18.01 3.14
C GLY A 249 -23.29 17.77 1.65
N SER A 250 -24.29 17.36 0.87
CA SER A 250 -24.12 16.99 -0.55
C SER A 250 -23.91 18.17 -1.51
N SER A 251 -24.14 19.41 -1.06
CA SER A 251 -23.98 20.64 -1.85
C SER A 251 -22.81 21.52 -1.41
N LYS A 252 -21.99 21.04 -0.46
CA LYS A 252 -20.79 21.73 0.02
C LYS A 252 -19.54 21.14 -0.62
N TYR A 253 -18.52 21.99 -0.76
CA TYR A 253 -17.21 21.64 -1.30
C TYR A 253 -16.15 21.62 -0.18
N PRO A 254 -15.07 20.82 -0.32
CA PRO A 254 -14.66 20.07 -1.50
C PRO A 254 -15.50 18.80 -1.75
N GLN A 255 -15.57 18.40 -3.02
CA GLN A 255 -16.18 17.15 -3.46
C GLN A 255 -15.23 16.37 -4.35
N LEU A 256 -15.15 15.06 -4.15
CA LEU A 256 -14.42 14.17 -5.04
C LEU A 256 -15.38 13.11 -5.58
N ARG A 257 -15.75 13.24 -6.85
CA ARG A 257 -16.52 12.22 -7.56
C ARG A 257 -15.59 11.17 -8.13
N ILE A 258 -15.96 9.91 -7.95
CA ILE A 258 -15.18 8.75 -8.39
C ILE A 258 -16.01 7.99 -9.44
N PRO A 259 -15.42 7.55 -10.56
CA PRO A 259 -16.13 6.83 -11.61
C PRO A 259 -16.37 5.35 -11.26
N MET A 260 -16.68 5.06 -9.99
CA MET A 260 -16.89 3.70 -9.48
C MET A 260 -17.95 3.70 -8.38
N ASN A 261 -18.79 2.65 -8.36
CA ASN A 261 -19.71 2.39 -7.27
C ASN A 261 -18.97 1.75 -6.10
N LEU A 262 -18.97 2.42 -4.96
CA LEU A 262 -18.55 1.81 -3.69
C LEU A 262 -19.75 1.07 -3.07
N PRO A 263 -19.58 -0.12 -2.48
CA PRO A 263 -20.67 -0.88 -1.88
C PRO A 263 -21.33 -0.12 -0.72
N ARG A 264 -22.67 -0.19 -0.68
CA ARG A 264 -23.47 0.32 0.44
C ARG A 264 -23.34 -0.58 1.65
N GLN A 265 -23.21 0.04 2.82
CA GLN A 265 -23.16 -0.67 4.12
C GLN A 265 -24.54 -0.78 4.77
N THR A 266 -25.45 0.09 4.35
CA THR A 266 -26.85 0.18 4.79
C THR A 266 -27.68 0.65 3.60
N ASP A 267 -29.01 0.63 3.70
CA ASP A 267 -29.89 1.15 2.64
C ASP A 267 -29.83 2.67 2.47
N SER A 268 -29.08 3.39 3.33
CA SER A 268 -28.89 4.83 3.24
C SER A 268 -28.13 5.25 1.97
N ASN A 269 -28.40 6.46 1.49
CA ASN A 269 -27.61 7.13 0.45
C ASN A 269 -26.23 7.59 0.94
N THR A 270 -25.99 7.59 2.24
CA THR A 270 -24.75 8.09 2.81
C THR A 270 -24.02 7.03 3.60
N SER A 271 -22.72 6.94 3.37
CA SER A 271 -21.78 6.17 4.19
C SER A 271 -20.80 7.11 4.89
N SER A 272 -20.52 6.85 6.17
CA SER A 272 -19.44 7.52 6.88
C SER A 272 -18.10 7.11 6.27
N ALA A 273 -17.18 8.05 6.16
CA ALA A 273 -15.85 7.81 5.62
C ALA A 273 -14.78 8.49 6.47
N THR A 274 -13.60 7.88 6.49
CA THR A 274 -12.39 8.44 7.11
C THR A 274 -11.33 8.62 6.05
N ILE A 275 -10.68 9.78 6.08
CA ILE A 275 -9.52 10.09 5.25
C ILE A 275 -8.28 10.05 6.14
N TYR A 276 -7.27 9.29 5.76
CA TYR A 276 -5.97 9.24 6.44
C TYR A 276 -4.95 10.06 5.65
N LEU A 277 -4.38 11.07 6.29
CA LEU A 277 -3.57 12.14 5.71
C LEU A 277 -2.07 11.85 5.77
N ASN A 278 -1.70 10.57 5.67
CA ASN A 278 -0.33 10.10 5.80
C ASN A 278 0.28 9.70 4.45
N GLY A 279 1.62 9.74 4.38
CA GLY A 279 2.35 9.31 3.19
C GLY A 279 2.24 10.26 1.99
N LYS A 280 2.60 9.75 0.79
CA LYS A 280 2.59 10.53 -0.46
C LYS A 280 1.22 10.54 -1.18
N MET A 281 0.28 9.73 -0.72
CA MET A 281 -1.11 9.65 -1.20
C MET A 281 -1.99 9.40 0.02
N HIS A 282 -3.10 10.10 0.12
CA HIS A 282 -4.03 9.96 1.25
C HIS A 282 -5.06 8.87 0.99
N ASN A 283 -5.42 8.11 2.03
CA ASN A 283 -6.40 7.03 1.92
C ASN A 283 -7.79 7.57 2.25
N MET A 284 -8.79 7.29 1.43
CA MET A 284 -10.20 7.52 1.71
C MET A 284 -10.92 6.17 1.73
N VAL A 285 -11.61 5.86 2.82
CA VAL A 285 -12.26 4.56 3.05
C VAL A 285 -13.61 4.73 3.74
N LEU A 286 -14.56 3.84 3.44
CA LEU A 286 -15.86 3.83 4.11
C LEU A 286 -15.75 3.11 5.47
N ASP A 287 -16.20 3.76 6.53
CA ASP A 287 -16.08 3.30 7.91
C ASP A 287 -16.84 1.99 8.15
N GLY A 288 -16.26 1.03 8.86
CA GLY A 288 -16.90 -0.27 9.10
C GLY A 288 -16.70 -1.30 7.98
N THR A 289 -15.91 -0.99 6.95
CA THR A 289 -15.46 -1.97 5.95
C THR A 289 -14.09 -2.58 6.30
N ALA A 290 -13.77 -3.73 5.69
CA ALA A 290 -12.45 -4.34 5.79
C ALA A 290 -11.33 -3.42 5.27
N ASP A 291 -11.62 -2.56 4.29
CA ASP A 291 -10.67 -1.57 3.77
C ASP A 291 -10.39 -0.46 4.81
N ALA A 292 -11.39 -0.06 5.61
CA ALA A 292 -11.19 0.85 6.72
C ALA A 292 -10.33 0.24 7.84
N GLY A 293 -10.54 -1.04 8.15
CA GLY A 293 -9.68 -1.78 9.09
C GLY A 293 -8.22 -1.77 8.65
N PHE A 294 -7.99 -2.10 7.37
CA PHE A 294 -6.66 -2.06 6.77
C PHE A 294 -6.02 -0.67 6.80
N ALA A 295 -6.73 0.38 6.38
CA ALA A 295 -6.21 1.74 6.35
C ALA A 295 -5.81 2.25 7.75
N ARG A 296 -6.62 1.94 8.77
CA ARG A 296 -6.30 2.25 10.18
C ARG A 296 -4.99 1.60 10.61
N MET A 297 -4.84 0.29 10.38
CA MET A 297 -3.63 -0.45 10.75
C MET A 297 -2.38 0.05 10.02
N ALA A 298 -2.52 0.39 8.74
CA ALA A 298 -1.44 0.99 7.96
C ALA A 298 -1.03 2.36 8.53
N ASN A 299 -2.00 3.17 8.95
CA ASN A 299 -1.77 4.46 9.60
C ASN A 299 -1.07 4.34 10.95
N ASP A 300 -1.55 3.45 11.82
CA ASP A 300 -0.93 3.21 13.13
C ASP A 300 0.53 2.78 13.00
N THR A 301 0.79 1.91 12.01
CA THR A 301 2.15 1.46 11.68
C THR A 301 3.04 2.61 11.22
N ALA A 302 2.54 3.46 10.32
CA ALA A 302 3.29 4.62 9.82
C ALA A 302 3.64 5.59 10.95
N ARG A 303 2.71 5.82 11.90
CA ARG A 303 2.90 6.71 13.04
C ARG A 303 3.95 6.19 14.01
N THR A 304 3.89 4.91 14.39
CA THR A 304 4.89 4.30 15.27
C THR A 304 6.30 4.38 14.69
N LEU A 305 6.42 4.34 13.37
CA LEU A 305 7.70 4.41 12.69
C LEU A 305 8.10 5.84 12.29
N HIS A 306 7.26 6.86 12.51
CA HIS A 306 7.47 8.21 11.97
C HIS A 306 8.78 8.86 12.46
N ASP A 307 8.98 8.94 13.77
CA ASP A 307 10.19 9.55 14.35
C ASP A 307 11.45 8.80 13.93
N ASP A 308 11.33 7.47 13.78
CA ASP A 308 12.42 6.61 13.32
C ASP A 308 12.65 6.71 11.82
N LEU A 309 11.75 7.30 11.02
CA LEU A 309 11.94 7.60 9.60
C LEU A 309 12.44 9.01 9.35
N GLU A 310 12.06 9.99 10.17
CA GLU A 310 12.55 11.36 10.04
C GLU A 310 14.03 11.46 10.40
N LYS A 311 14.48 10.75 11.46
CA LYS A 311 15.90 10.61 11.82
C LYS A 311 16.77 10.03 10.68
N LEU A 312 16.14 9.42 9.69
CA LEU A 312 16.81 8.78 8.56
C LEU A 312 16.96 9.69 7.33
N LYS A 313 16.30 10.85 7.32
CA LYS A 313 16.39 11.82 6.21
C LYS A 313 17.59 12.76 6.34
N ASP A 314 18.02 13.04 7.58
CA ASP A 314 19.12 13.97 7.90
C ASP A 314 20.51 13.30 7.89
N MET A 315 20.65 12.27 7.07
CA MET A 315 21.64 11.21 7.18
C MET A 315 22.13 10.77 5.81
#